data_AF-A0AAV7H7F8-F1
#
_entry.id   AF-A0AAV7H7F8-F1
#
_cell.length_a   1.000
_cell.length_b   1.000
_cell.length_c   1.000
_cell.angle_alpha   90.00
_cell.angle_beta   90.00
_cell.angle_gamma   90.00
#
_symmetry.space_group_name_H-M   'P 1'
#
loop_
_entity.id
_entity.type
_entity.pdbx_description
1 polymer ?
#
loop_
_entity_poly.entity_id
_entity_poly.type
_entity_poly.pdbx_seq_one_letter_code
_entity_poly.pdbx_strand_id
1 'polypeptide(L)'
;MNSMNKPAYAAICTHSPLKPVLIFVSSRRQTRLTALDLIQLAAADDNPRQFLNMPEDEVEMVLSQVTDNNLRHTLQFGIGLHHAGLNDKDRSLVEELFANNRIQILVCTSTLAWGVNLPAHLVIIKGTEYYDGKMKRYVDFPITDILQMMGRAGRPQFDQYGKAVILVHEPKKSFYKKFLYEPFPVESNLREHLHDHIIAEIVTGTIRHKEDAVHYLTWTFLFRRLVLNPSYYELEDTESKTINTYLSRLVQNTLEDLEDSGCIKVNENSVEPMMLGSIASQYYISYMTVSMFGSNIGPNTSLEVFLHILSGAAEYDELPVRHNEEKLNEALSTRVPYLVDEQHLDDPHVKANLLFQAHFSRVEMPISDYVTDLKSVLDQSIRIIQAMIDISANNGWLTSTMNCMHLLQMVMQGLWYGSDSSLWMLPSMTKDVLSRLNKHDIFSMQELVELPNSKLEMLLEKNCASKLHQELLNFPRVKVKVNLQKNDPQGSASRALNIRLEKTNHKHTSSRAFVPRFPKVKDEAWWLVLGNVTTSELYALKRVSFSDRMLTRMELPSTPPSYFFFYYSFKTMKAQIRISIIYLNFFKKNSKNHLLLKFRSILEKKLPMQHSQTLYLSV
;
A
#
# COMPACT_ATOMS: atom_id res chain seq x y z
N MET A 1 -14.80 24.56 -18.96
CA MET A 1 -14.87 24.78 -17.50
C MET A 1 -15.08 26.24 -17.11
N ASN A 2 -14.30 27.22 -17.59
CA ASN A 2 -14.44 28.64 -17.17
C ASN A 2 -15.80 29.27 -17.52
N SER A 3 -16.40 28.88 -18.65
CA SER A 3 -17.75 29.33 -19.04
C SER A 3 -18.85 28.90 -18.07
N MET A 4 -18.60 27.90 -17.22
CA MET A 4 -19.57 27.37 -16.24
C MET A 4 -19.56 28.14 -14.91
N ASN A 5 -18.59 29.05 -14.67
CA ASN A 5 -18.51 29.82 -13.42
C ASN A 5 -19.68 30.79 -13.25
N LYS A 6 -19.99 31.58 -14.29
CA LYS A 6 -21.11 32.53 -14.26
C LYS A 6 -22.46 31.83 -14.06
N PRO A 7 -22.79 30.73 -14.78
CA PRO A 7 -23.98 29.93 -14.50
C PRO A 7 -24.02 29.35 -13.08
N ALA A 8 -22.89 28.88 -12.54
CA ALA A 8 -22.83 28.36 -11.18
C ALA A 8 -23.15 29.46 -10.15
N TYR A 9 -22.57 30.65 -10.32
CA TYR A 9 -22.87 31.82 -9.47
C TYR A 9 -24.34 32.24 -9.57
N ALA A 10 -24.88 32.35 -10.78
CA ALA A 10 -26.29 32.66 -10.98
C ALA A 10 -27.22 31.63 -10.32
N ALA A 11 -26.86 30.33 -10.36
CA ALA A 11 -27.62 29.28 -9.69
C ALA A 11 -27.60 29.44 -8.16
N ILE A 12 -26.47 29.85 -7.57
CA ILE A 12 -26.36 30.13 -6.13
C ILE A 12 -27.31 31.26 -5.74
N CYS A 13 -27.23 32.40 -6.43
CA CYS A 13 -28.08 33.57 -6.14
C CYS A 13 -29.58 33.25 -6.31
N THR A 14 -29.93 32.44 -7.32
CA THR A 14 -31.34 32.15 -7.63
C THR A 14 -31.94 31.06 -6.72
N HIS A 15 -31.16 30.05 -6.34
CA HIS A 15 -31.69 28.85 -5.70
C HIS A 15 -31.28 28.66 -4.24
N SER A 16 -30.21 29.31 -3.80
CA SER A 16 -29.70 29.15 -2.44
C SER A 16 -28.99 30.41 -1.94
N PRO A 17 -29.67 31.57 -1.90
CA PRO A 17 -29.04 32.85 -1.55
C PRO A 17 -28.52 32.87 -0.10
N LEU A 18 -29.19 32.18 0.84
CA LEU A 18 -28.84 32.15 2.27
C LEU A 18 -28.57 30.74 2.82
N LYS A 19 -28.69 29.72 1.96
CA LYS A 19 -28.61 28.31 2.36
C LYS A 19 -27.32 27.66 1.83
N PRO A 20 -26.84 26.58 2.45
CA PRO A 20 -25.59 25.95 2.06
C PRO A 20 -25.61 25.41 0.63
N VAL A 21 -24.48 25.57 -0.05
CA VAL A 21 -24.24 25.13 -1.42
C VAL A 21 -23.02 24.23 -1.47
N LEU A 22 -23.18 23.07 -2.10
CA LEU A 22 -22.09 22.15 -2.39
C LEU A 22 -21.80 22.16 -3.89
N ILE A 23 -20.54 22.38 -4.29
CA ILE A 23 -20.13 22.44 -5.69
C ILE A 23 -19.12 21.34 -5.98
N PHE A 24 -19.53 20.34 -6.75
CA PHE A 24 -18.66 19.28 -7.24
C PHE A 24 -17.90 19.72 -8.49
N VAL A 25 -16.59 19.46 -8.48
CA VAL A 25 -15.69 19.75 -9.61
C VAL A 25 -14.80 18.54 -9.91
N SER A 26 -14.24 18.52 -11.13
CA SER A 26 -13.52 17.34 -11.64
C SER A 26 -12.09 17.16 -11.14
N SER A 27 -11.48 18.17 -10.50
CA SER A 27 -10.11 18.06 -10.00
C SER A 27 -9.84 18.97 -8.80
N ARG A 28 -8.79 18.64 -8.05
CA ARG A 28 -8.30 19.44 -6.91
C ARG A 28 -7.89 20.85 -7.34
N ARG A 29 -7.28 20.99 -8.53
CA ARG A 29 -6.97 22.31 -9.08
C ARG A 29 -8.24 23.11 -9.34
N GLN A 30 -9.29 22.45 -9.80
CA GLN A 30 -10.56 23.11 -10.11
C GLN A 30 -11.31 23.57 -8.86
N THR A 31 -11.09 22.99 -7.68
CA THR A 31 -11.72 23.49 -6.43
C THR A 31 -11.26 24.92 -6.17
N ARG A 32 -9.94 25.13 -6.19
CA ARG A 32 -9.32 26.44 -6.01
C ARG A 32 -9.74 27.44 -7.09
N LEU A 33 -9.63 27.07 -8.36
CA LEU A 33 -9.96 28.00 -9.46
C LEU A 33 -11.43 28.43 -9.39
N THR A 34 -12.34 27.50 -9.14
CA THR A 34 -13.77 27.82 -9.03
C THR A 34 -14.05 28.71 -7.83
N ALA A 35 -13.42 28.45 -6.68
CA ALA A 35 -13.59 29.29 -5.50
C ALA A 35 -13.10 30.72 -5.75
N LEU A 36 -11.92 30.91 -6.35
CA LEU A 36 -11.39 32.23 -6.69
C LEU A 36 -12.29 32.98 -7.68
N ASP A 37 -12.81 32.29 -8.70
CA ASP A 37 -13.73 32.89 -9.66
C ASP A 37 -15.06 33.30 -9.00
N LEU A 38 -15.57 32.51 -8.04
CA LEU A 38 -16.77 32.88 -7.26
C LEU A 38 -16.52 34.09 -6.37
N ILE A 39 -15.33 34.24 -5.78
CA ILE A 39 -14.95 35.43 -5.01
C ILE A 39 -14.94 36.66 -5.92
N GLN A 40 -14.36 36.56 -7.12
CA GLN A 40 -14.33 37.66 -8.08
C GLN A 40 -15.73 38.08 -8.52
N LEU A 41 -16.64 37.12 -8.73
CA LEU A 41 -18.03 37.40 -9.07
C LEU A 41 -18.78 38.04 -7.90
N ALA A 42 -18.58 37.55 -6.66
CA ALA A 42 -19.18 38.15 -5.46
C ALA A 42 -18.65 39.56 -5.18
N ALA A 43 -17.36 39.82 -5.49
CA ALA A 43 -16.76 41.15 -5.36
C ALA A 43 -17.28 42.16 -6.39
N ALA A 44 -17.89 41.70 -7.48
CA ALA A 44 -18.56 42.56 -8.44
C ALA A 44 -20.00 42.92 -8.02
N ASP A 45 -20.56 42.23 -7.02
CA ASP A 45 -21.86 42.52 -6.43
C ASP A 45 -21.73 43.42 -5.18
N ASP A 46 -22.86 43.94 -4.68
CA ASP A 46 -22.90 44.88 -3.56
C ASP A 46 -22.35 44.32 -2.22
N ASN A 47 -22.41 42.99 -2.02
CA ASN A 47 -21.94 42.34 -0.79
C ASN A 47 -20.91 41.23 -1.06
N PRO A 48 -19.60 41.55 -1.03
CA PRO A 48 -18.53 40.60 -1.31
C PRO A 48 -18.41 39.46 -0.29
N ARG A 49 -18.92 39.63 0.94
CA ARG A 49 -18.85 38.64 2.02
C ARG A 49 -20.20 38.01 2.34
N GLN A 50 -21.16 38.04 1.40
CA GLN A 50 -22.50 37.48 1.60
C GLN A 50 -22.54 36.00 2.00
N PHE A 51 -21.50 35.23 1.67
CA PHE A 51 -21.44 33.78 1.96
C PHE A 51 -20.85 33.45 3.33
N LEU A 52 -20.44 34.46 4.11
CA LEU A 52 -19.79 34.31 5.40
C LEU A 52 -20.78 34.58 6.53
N ASN A 53 -21.09 33.56 7.32
CA ASN A 53 -22.00 33.64 8.46
C ASN A 53 -21.23 33.59 9.79
N MET A 54 -20.18 34.40 9.90
CA MET A 54 -19.33 34.50 11.08
C MET A 54 -18.91 35.96 11.32
N PRO A 55 -18.78 36.39 12.59
CA PRO A 55 -18.16 37.67 12.91
C PRO A 55 -16.65 37.62 12.63
N GLU A 56 -16.05 38.78 12.37
CA GLU A 56 -14.63 38.86 11.96
C GLU A 56 -13.66 38.24 12.99
N ASP A 57 -13.93 38.40 14.29
CA ASP A 57 -13.09 37.84 15.37
C ASP A 57 -13.03 36.29 15.32
N GLU A 58 -14.17 35.64 15.09
CA GLU A 58 -14.22 34.17 14.96
C GLU A 58 -13.49 33.70 13.70
N VAL A 59 -13.60 34.47 12.61
CA VAL A 59 -12.92 34.16 11.35
C VAL A 59 -11.41 34.19 11.55
N GLU A 60 -10.85 35.21 12.20
CA GLU A 60 -9.41 35.28 12.47
C GLU A 60 -8.91 34.09 13.30
N MET A 61 -9.67 33.67 14.31
CA MET A 61 -9.35 32.48 15.12
C MET A 61 -9.31 31.21 14.26
N VAL A 62 -10.31 31.01 13.41
CA VAL A 62 -10.36 29.86 12.48
C VAL A 62 -9.19 29.89 11.51
N LEU A 63 -8.92 31.05 10.89
CA LEU A 63 -7.83 31.22 9.92
C LEU A 63 -6.44 31.00 10.51
N SER A 64 -6.27 31.19 11.82
CA SER A 64 -5.02 30.89 12.53
C SER A 64 -4.71 29.39 12.61
N GLN A 65 -5.74 28.54 12.52
CA GLN A 65 -5.62 27.09 12.60
C GLN A 65 -5.41 26.43 11.24
N VAL A 66 -5.81 27.12 10.16
CA VAL A 66 -5.72 26.62 8.78
C VAL A 66 -4.29 26.66 8.28
N THR A 67 -3.81 25.54 7.73
CA THR A 67 -2.45 25.45 7.19
C THR A 67 -2.36 25.76 5.70
N ASP A 68 -3.37 25.40 4.90
CA ASP A 68 -3.37 25.67 3.46
C ASP A 68 -3.68 27.14 3.15
N ASN A 69 -2.76 27.79 2.43
CA ASN A 69 -2.87 29.22 2.10
C ASN A 69 -4.06 29.53 1.19
N ASN A 70 -4.42 28.64 0.25
CA ASN A 70 -5.53 28.88 -0.66
C ASN A 70 -6.85 28.76 0.10
N LEU A 71 -6.98 27.73 0.94
CA LEU A 71 -8.14 27.55 1.81
C LEU A 71 -8.29 28.73 2.78
N ARG A 72 -7.20 29.19 3.38
CA ARG A 72 -7.20 30.37 4.25
C ARG A 72 -7.74 31.61 3.53
N HIS A 73 -7.35 31.81 2.27
CA HIS A 73 -7.86 32.93 1.48
C HIS A 73 -9.35 32.78 1.15
N THR A 74 -9.81 31.60 0.71
CA THR A 74 -11.21 31.41 0.30
C THR A 74 -12.19 31.43 1.48
N LEU A 75 -11.76 30.96 2.66
CA LEU A 75 -12.57 30.96 3.87
C LEU A 75 -12.92 32.37 4.36
N GLN A 76 -12.09 33.39 4.09
CA GLN A 76 -12.39 34.79 4.40
C GLN A 76 -13.67 35.31 3.70
N PHE A 77 -14.08 34.63 2.63
CA PHE A 77 -15.28 34.97 1.86
C PHE A 77 -16.41 33.96 2.05
N GLY A 78 -16.30 33.05 3.03
CA GLY A 78 -17.33 32.03 3.28
C GLY A 78 -17.33 30.86 2.29
N ILE A 79 -16.19 30.62 1.62
CA ILE A 79 -16.03 29.55 0.62
C ILE A 79 -14.95 28.56 1.08
N GLY A 80 -15.37 27.33 1.39
CA GLY A 80 -14.49 26.22 1.74
C GLY A 80 -13.98 25.44 0.52
N LEU A 81 -12.83 24.81 0.66
CA LEU A 81 -12.27 23.84 -0.29
C LEU A 81 -12.24 22.46 0.36
N HIS A 82 -12.58 21.42 -0.39
CA HIS A 82 -12.48 20.03 0.10
C HIS A 82 -11.97 19.07 -0.96
N HIS A 83 -10.81 18.46 -0.70
CA HIS A 83 -10.25 17.40 -1.53
C HIS A 83 -9.24 16.57 -0.76
N ALA A 84 -8.91 15.37 -1.27
CA ALA A 84 -7.97 14.44 -0.64
C ALA A 84 -6.53 14.98 -0.47
N GLY A 85 -6.19 16.07 -1.16
CA GLY A 85 -4.89 16.75 -1.02
C GLY A 85 -4.76 17.69 0.19
N LEU A 86 -5.86 18.03 0.86
CA LEU A 86 -5.82 18.79 2.12
C LEU A 86 -5.44 17.86 3.28
N ASN A 87 -4.77 18.41 4.29
CA ASN A 87 -4.47 17.64 5.49
C ASN A 87 -5.76 17.32 6.28
N ASP A 88 -5.70 16.32 7.15
CA ASP A 88 -6.90 15.84 7.86
C ASP A 88 -7.50 16.91 8.77
N LYS A 89 -6.67 17.77 9.37
CA LYS A 89 -7.10 18.86 10.26
C LYS A 89 -7.93 19.92 9.50
N ASP A 90 -7.40 20.41 8.39
CA ASP A 90 -8.05 21.40 7.53
C ASP A 90 -9.34 20.82 6.93
N ARG A 91 -9.34 19.53 6.54
CA ARG A 91 -10.57 18.87 6.06
C ARG A 91 -11.65 18.84 7.14
N SER A 92 -11.35 18.31 8.32
CA SER A 92 -12.33 18.25 9.42
C SER A 92 -12.83 19.63 9.83
N LEU A 93 -11.96 20.63 9.86
CA LEU A 93 -12.33 22.01 10.16
C LEU A 93 -13.34 22.57 9.14
N VAL A 94 -13.06 22.40 7.84
CA VAL A 94 -13.97 22.88 6.78
C VAL A 94 -15.32 22.15 6.81
N GLU A 95 -15.31 20.85 7.08
CA GLU A 95 -16.52 20.04 7.24
C GLU A 95 -17.38 20.58 8.41
N GLU A 96 -16.77 20.90 9.55
CA GLU A 96 -17.44 21.46 10.72
C GLU A 96 -18.01 22.86 10.44
N LEU A 97 -17.23 23.74 9.80
CA LEU A 97 -17.68 25.08 9.43
C LEU A 97 -18.88 25.03 8.49
N PHE A 98 -18.87 24.11 7.52
CA PHE A 98 -19.98 23.95 6.58
C PHE A 98 -21.22 23.34 7.25
N ALA A 99 -21.05 22.30 8.06
CA ALA A 99 -22.15 21.64 8.78
C ALA A 99 -22.90 22.61 9.71
N ASN A 100 -22.16 23.52 10.33
CA ASN A 100 -22.70 24.55 11.23
C ASN A 100 -23.18 25.83 10.48
N ASN A 101 -23.27 25.79 9.15
CA ASN A 101 -23.63 26.92 8.27
C ASN A 101 -22.79 28.19 8.50
N ARG A 102 -21.57 28.07 9.01
CA ARG A 102 -20.64 29.19 9.22
C ARG A 102 -20.06 29.69 7.90
N ILE A 103 -19.85 28.77 6.98
CA ILE A 103 -19.57 29.04 5.57
C ILE A 103 -20.73 28.53 4.72
N GLN A 104 -21.10 29.28 3.68
CA GLN A 104 -22.23 28.91 2.84
C GLN A 104 -21.83 28.00 1.68
N ILE A 105 -20.63 28.15 1.12
CA ILE A 105 -20.23 27.41 -0.09
C ILE A 105 -19.10 26.44 0.24
N LEU A 106 -19.22 25.20 -0.22
CA LEU A 106 -18.15 24.21 -0.19
C LEU A 106 -17.87 23.71 -1.60
N VAL A 107 -16.65 23.94 -2.10
CA VAL A 107 -16.20 23.44 -3.40
C VAL A 107 -15.36 22.17 -3.21
N CYS A 108 -15.85 21.04 -3.74
CA CYS A 108 -15.29 19.73 -3.44
C CYS A 108 -15.06 18.83 -4.67
N THR A 109 -14.17 17.86 -4.53
CA THR A 109 -14.01 16.77 -5.51
C THR A 109 -15.06 15.66 -5.29
N SER A 110 -15.22 14.77 -6.28
CA SER A 110 -16.17 13.65 -6.25
C SER A 110 -16.05 12.75 -5.01
N THR A 111 -14.86 12.62 -4.44
CA THR A 111 -14.59 11.83 -3.23
C THR A 111 -15.46 12.19 -2.03
N LEU A 112 -15.89 13.45 -1.90
CA LEU A 112 -16.76 13.88 -0.80
C LEU A 112 -18.13 13.21 -0.89
N ALA A 113 -18.62 12.94 -2.10
CA ALA A 113 -19.92 12.30 -2.32
C ALA A 113 -20.02 10.91 -1.67
N TRP A 114 -18.89 10.21 -1.51
CA TRP A 114 -18.83 8.90 -0.86
C TRP A 114 -18.35 8.97 0.59
N GLY A 115 -17.42 9.89 0.90
CA GLY A 115 -16.67 9.84 2.16
C GLY A 115 -17.32 10.51 3.37
N VAL A 116 -18.20 11.49 3.18
CA VAL A 116 -18.70 12.33 4.29
C VAL A 116 -20.18 12.64 4.10
N ASN A 117 -20.95 12.60 5.19
CA ASN A 117 -22.36 12.96 5.17
C ASN A 117 -22.59 14.45 5.40
N LEU A 118 -22.33 15.26 4.36
CA LEU A 118 -22.58 16.71 4.37
C LEU A 118 -23.66 17.08 3.32
N PRO A 119 -24.94 17.07 3.71
CA PRO A 119 -26.01 17.51 2.83
C PRO A 119 -26.05 19.05 2.72
N ALA A 120 -26.44 19.54 1.54
CA ALA A 120 -26.57 20.97 1.24
C ALA A 120 -27.94 21.25 0.63
N HIS A 121 -28.44 22.49 0.72
CA HIS A 121 -29.72 22.83 0.09
C HIS A 121 -29.61 22.77 -1.44
N LEU A 122 -28.51 23.31 -1.98
CA LEU A 122 -28.18 23.29 -3.39
C LEU A 122 -26.91 22.48 -3.64
N VAL A 123 -26.98 21.55 -4.58
CA VAL A 123 -25.79 20.90 -5.16
C VAL A 123 -25.59 21.37 -6.58
N ILE A 124 -24.37 21.76 -6.92
CA ILE A 124 -23.96 22.09 -8.29
C ILE A 124 -22.91 21.08 -8.74
N ILE A 125 -23.19 20.34 -9.81
CA ILE A 125 -22.20 19.49 -10.47
C ILE A 125 -21.64 20.29 -11.64
N LYS A 126 -20.43 20.84 -11.46
CA LYS A 126 -19.80 21.74 -12.42
C LYS A 126 -18.93 20.96 -13.40
N GLY A 127 -19.57 20.53 -14.49
CA GLY A 127 -18.97 19.66 -15.50
C GLY A 127 -19.06 18.19 -15.09
N THR A 128 -19.36 17.35 -16.07
CA THR A 128 -19.60 15.91 -15.88
C THR A 128 -18.46 15.04 -16.38
N GLU A 129 -17.28 15.64 -16.62
CA GLU A 129 -16.12 14.98 -17.20
C GLU A 129 -14.90 15.13 -16.28
N TYR A 130 -14.09 14.09 -16.23
CA TYR A 130 -12.77 14.11 -15.61
C TYR A 130 -11.72 13.61 -16.61
N TYR A 131 -10.46 13.98 -16.37
CA TYR A 131 -9.37 13.52 -17.22
C TYR A 131 -8.94 12.12 -16.80
N ASP A 132 -9.08 11.15 -17.69
CA ASP A 132 -8.55 9.81 -17.52
C ASP A 132 -7.12 9.75 -18.04
N GLY A 133 -6.19 9.44 -17.15
CA GLY A 133 -4.76 9.30 -17.45
C GLY A 133 -4.45 8.17 -18.42
N LYS A 134 -5.14 7.03 -18.28
CA LYS A 134 -4.92 5.82 -19.08
C LYS A 134 -5.34 6.04 -20.53
N MET A 135 -6.52 6.63 -20.71
CA MET A 135 -7.07 6.92 -22.04
C MET A 135 -6.57 8.25 -22.63
N LYS A 136 -5.79 9.04 -21.86
CA LYS A 136 -5.31 10.39 -22.18
C LYS A 136 -6.40 11.33 -22.72
N ARG A 137 -7.62 11.20 -22.19
CA ARG A 137 -8.78 11.96 -22.67
C ARG A 137 -9.72 12.28 -21.52
N TYR A 138 -10.60 13.25 -21.76
CA TYR A 138 -11.72 13.51 -20.86
C TYR A 138 -12.78 12.42 -21.06
N VAL A 139 -13.15 11.77 -19.96
CA VAL A 139 -14.22 10.77 -19.91
C VAL A 139 -15.30 11.25 -18.97
N ASP A 140 -16.52 10.77 -19.21
CA ASP A 140 -17.65 11.10 -18.35
C ASP A 140 -17.51 10.44 -16.98
N PHE A 141 -17.99 11.14 -15.94
CA PHE A 141 -18.19 10.53 -14.64
C PHE A 141 -19.17 9.35 -14.76
N PRO A 142 -18.92 8.24 -14.03
CA PRO A 142 -19.93 7.21 -13.84
C PRO A 142 -21.23 7.83 -13.34
N ILE A 143 -22.37 7.37 -13.87
CA ILE A 143 -23.68 7.88 -13.43
C ILE A 143 -23.89 7.70 -11.93
N THR A 144 -23.35 6.62 -11.35
CA THR A 144 -23.37 6.38 -9.91
C THR A 144 -22.74 7.52 -9.11
N ASP A 145 -21.62 8.08 -9.56
CA ASP A 145 -20.99 9.23 -8.92
C ASP A 145 -21.87 10.48 -9.03
N ILE A 146 -22.47 10.72 -10.19
CA ILE A 146 -23.39 11.84 -10.41
C ILE A 146 -24.63 11.72 -9.50
N LEU A 147 -25.19 10.52 -9.37
CA LEU A 147 -26.31 10.24 -8.47
C LEU A 147 -25.93 10.43 -7.01
N GLN A 148 -24.72 10.01 -6.59
CA GLN A 148 -24.23 10.25 -5.23
C GLN A 148 -24.01 11.74 -4.94
N MET A 149 -23.42 12.48 -5.88
CA MET A 149 -23.27 13.93 -5.77
C MET A 149 -24.64 14.60 -5.62
N MET A 150 -25.59 14.27 -6.51
CA MET A 150 -26.95 14.77 -6.46
C MET A 150 -27.67 14.39 -5.16
N GLY A 151 -27.43 13.20 -4.63
CA GLY A 151 -27.99 12.72 -3.36
C GLY A 151 -27.59 13.55 -2.14
N ARG A 152 -26.60 14.45 -2.26
CA ARG A 152 -26.27 15.45 -1.24
C ARG A 152 -27.20 16.66 -1.25
N ALA A 153 -28.10 16.78 -2.24
CA ALA A 153 -29.05 17.88 -2.32
C ALA A 153 -30.27 17.63 -1.42
N GLY A 154 -30.59 18.61 -0.59
CA GLY A 154 -31.63 18.56 0.41
C GLY A 154 -31.08 18.12 1.77
N ARG A 155 -31.44 18.87 2.81
CA ARG A 155 -31.10 18.56 4.20
C ARG A 155 -32.35 18.06 4.91
N PRO A 156 -32.49 16.74 5.15
CA PRO A 156 -33.59 16.21 5.96
C PRO A 156 -33.67 16.98 7.27
N GLN A 157 -34.89 17.29 7.73
CA GLN A 157 -35.20 18.10 8.93
C GLN A 157 -35.03 19.62 8.78
N PHE A 158 -34.23 20.12 7.83
CA PHE A 158 -33.98 21.57 7.66
C PHE A 158 -34.65 22.18 6.43
N ASP A 159 -34.68 21.45 5.31
CA ASP A 159 -35.20 21.94 4.03
C ASP A 159 -36.47 21.18 3.60
N GLN A 160 -37.44 21.90 3.04
CA GLN A 160 -38.64 21.30 2.44
C GLN A 160 -38.36 20.58 1.11
N TYR A 161 -37.35 21.06 0.38
CA TYR A 161 -36.88 20.45 -0.86
C TYR A 161 -35.38 20.74 -1.02
N GLY A 162 -34.69 19.88 -1.77
CA GLY A 162 -33.32 20.09 -2.25
C GLY A 162 -33.31 20.46 -3.72
N LYS A 163 -32.26 21.14 -4.18
CA LYS A 163 -32.07 21.44 -5.60
C LYS A 163 -30.71 20.96 -6.08
N ALA A 164 -30.69 20.31 -7.24
CA ALA A 164 -29.46 19.91 -7.91
C ALA A 164 -29.39 20.58 -9.29
N VAL A 165 -28.23 21.15 -9.61
CA VAL A 165 -27.94 21.79 -10.90
C VAL A 165 -26.75 21.10 -11.53
N ILE A 166 -26.98 20.44 -12.66
CA ILE A 166 -25.93 19.74 -13.42
C ILE A 166 -25.54 20.61 -14.61
N LEU A 167 -24.30 21.07 -14.62
CA LEU A 167 -23.72 21.84 -15.72
C LEU A 167 -23.03 20.86 -16.66
N VAL A 168 -23.62 20.65 -17.83
CA VAL A 168 -23.21 19.63 -18.81
C VAL A 168 -23.11 20.25 -20.20
N HIS A 169 -22.30 19.64 -21.06
CA HIS A 169 -22.31 19.92 -22.50
C HIS A 169 -23.67 19.56 -23.12
N GLU A 170 -24.25 20.46 -23.94
CA GLU A 170 -25.64 20.35 -24.43
C GLU A 170 -25.99 18.98 -25.06
N PRO A 171 -25.14 18.34 -25.89
CA PRO A 171 -25.44 17.01 -26.46
C PRO A 171 -25.67 15.91 -25.41
N LYS A 172 -25.05 16.02 -24.24
CA LYS A 172 -25.14 15.02 -23.15
C LYS A 172 -26.32 15.28 -22.22
N LYS A 173 -27.03 16.40 -22.37
CA LYS A 173 -28.15 16.79 -21.50
C LYS A 173 -29.29 15.77 -21.53
N SER A 174 -29.65 15.26 -22.71
CA SER A 174 -30.70 14.25 -22.86
C SER A 174 -30.33 12.92 -22.19
N PHE A 175 -29.05 12.55 -22.24
CA PHE A 175 -28.52 11.37 -21.56
C PHE A 175 -28.69 11.48 -20.05
N TYR A 176 -28.18 12.54 -19.42
CA TYR A 176 -28.35 12.73 -17.98
C TYR A 176 -29.82 12.89 -17.59
N LYS A 177 -30.61 13.64 -18.36
CA LYS A 177 -32.06 13.77 -18.10
C LYS A 177 -32.74 12.39 -18.04
N LYS A 178 -32.42 11.48 -18.96
CA LYS A 178 -33.00 10.13 -18.96
C LYS A 178 -32.65 9.38 -17.67
N PHE A 179 -31.37 9.29 -17.32
CA PHE A 179 -30.90 8.48 -16.17
C PHE A 179 -31.14 9.10 -14.78
N LEU A 180 -31.59 10.36 -14.72
CA LEU A 180 -32.06 10.97 -13.48
C LEU A 180 -33.51 10.59 -13.14
N TYR A 181 -34.32 10.27 -14.16
CA TYR A 181 -35.74 9.96 -14.00
C TYR A 181 -36.07 8.48 -14.28
N GLU A 182 -35.18 7.77 -14.97
CA GLU A 182 -35.26 6.34 -15.23
C GLU A 182 -34.16 5.60 -14.46
N PRO A 183 -34.45 4.40 -13.93
CA PRO A 183 -33.45 3.59 -13.24
C PRO A 183 -32.31 3.22 -14.20
N PHE A 184 -31.07 3.35 -13.74
CA PHE A 184 -29.90 2.96 -14.52
C PHE A 184 -29.81 1.43 -14.63
N PRO A 185 -29.69 0.87 -15.86
CA PRO A 185 -29.52 -0.57 -16.03
C PRO A 185 -28.14 -0.99 -15.51
N VAL A 186 -28.12 -1.84 -14.48
CA VAL A 186 -26.87 -2.37 -13.92
C VAL A 186 -26.54 -3.69 -14.62
N GLU A 187 -25.36 -3.75 -15.23
CA GLU A 187 -24.81 -4.94 -15.88
C GLU A 187 -23.66 -5.53 -15.07
N SER A 188 -23.44 -6.84 -15.17
CA SER A 188 -22.32 -7.52 -14.53
C SER A 188 -21.01 -7.30 -15.28
N ASN A 189 -19.96 -6.85 -14.57
CA ASN A 189 -18.58 -6.76 -15.08
C ASN A 189 -17.71 -7.97 -14.68
N LEU A 190 -18.32 -9.09 -14.24
CA LEU A 190 -17.59 -10.26 -13.73
C LEU A 190 -16.64 -10.87 -14.76
N ARG A 191 -16.94 -10.74 -16.07
CA ARG A 191 -16.13 -11.29 -17.17
C ARG A 191 -14.68 -10.80 -17.14
N GLU A 192 -14.45 -9.54 -16.74
CA GLU A 192 -13.11 -8.93 -16.74
C GLU A 192 -12.23 -9.39 -15.56
N HIS A 193 -12.85 -9.88 -14.48
CA HIS A 193 -12.15 -10.28 -13.25
C HIS A 193 -12.40 -11.75 -12.88
N LEU A 194 -12.89 -12.55 -13.83
CA LEU A 194 -13.34 -13.90 -13.57
C LEU A 194 -12.20 -14.82 -13.09
N HIS A 195 -11.00 -14.66 -13.65
CA HIS A 195 -9.81 -15.46 -13.34
C HIS A 195 -9.50 -15.48 -11.85
N ASP A 196 -9.45 -14.31 -11.20
CA ASP A 196 -9.10 -14.20 -9.77
C ASP A 196 -10.16 -14.83 -8.86
N HIS A 197 -11.45 -14.72 -9.23
CA HIS A 197 -12.55 -15.37 -8.51
C HIS A 197 -12.52 -16.89 -8.66
N ILE A 198 -12.28 -17.39 -9.86
CA ILE A 198 -12.19 -18.83 -10.12
C ILE A 198 -11.00 -19.46 -9.37
N ILE A 199 -9.83 -18.80 -9.36
CA ILE A 199 -8.69 -19.27 -8.55
C ILE A 199 -9.08 -19.37 -7.07
N ALA A 200 -9.73 -18.35 -6.52
CA ALA A 200 -10.11 -18.33 -5.11
C ALA A 200 -11.06 -19.50 -4.75
N GLU A 201 -12.01 -19.82 -5.61
CA GLU A 201 -12.94 -20.94 -5.41
C GLU A 201 -12.27 -22.31 -5.61
N ILE A 202 -11.28 -22.41 -6.51
CA ILE A 202 -10.45 -23.63 -6.66
C ILE A 202 -9.59 -23.85 -5.41
N VAL A 203 -8.94 -22.79 -4.89
CA VAL A 203 -8.11 -22.85 -3.68
C VAL A 203 -8.94 -23.20 -2.44
N THR A 204 -10.16 -22.67 -2.36
CA THR A 204 -11.11 -22.99 -1.28
C THR A 204 -11.66 -24.42 -1.40
N GLY A 205 -11.60 -25.01 -2.59
CA GLY A 205 -12.08 -26.35 -2.89
C GLY A 205 -13.57 -26.44 -3.21
N THR A 206 -14.22 -25.29 -3.49
CA THR A 206 -15.59 -25.19 -4.01
C THR A 206 -15.65 -25.72 -5.45
N ILE A 207 -14.67 -25.36 -6.27
CA ILE A 207 -14.52 -25.83 -7.65
C ILE A 207 -13.46 -26.92 -7.65
N ARG A 208 -13.86 -28.16 -7.94
CA ARG A 208 -12.94 -29.29 -8.11
C ARG A 208 -12.97 -29.86 -9.51
N HIS A 209 -14.07 -29.65 -10.24
CA HIS A 209 -14.26 -30.07 -11.61
C HIS A 209 -14.73 -28.91 -12.49
N LYS A 210 -14.57 -29.04 -13.81
CA LYS A 210 -15.03 -28.01 -14.76
C LYS A 210 -16.53 -27.72 -14.65
N GLU A 211 -17.32 -28.74 -14.35
CA GLU A 211 -18.77 -28.64 -14.15
C GLU A 211 -19.12 -27.77 -12.93
N ASP A 212 -18.32 -27.85 -11.86
CA ASP A 212 -18.51 -27.05 -10.65
C ASP A 212 -18.33 -25.55 -10.94
N ALA A 213 -17.41 -25.19 -11.84
CA ALA A 213 -17.19 -23.81 -12.26
C ALA A 213 -18.38 -23.25 -13.06
N VAL A 214 -18.97 -24.05 -13.96
CA VAL A 214 -20.20 -23.66 -14.66
C VAL A 214 -21.34 -23.49 -13.65
N HIS A 215 -21.48 -24.42 -12.71
CA HIS A 215 -22.48 -24.31 -11.65
C HIS A 215 -22.27 -23.07 -10.78
N TYR A 216 -21.03 -22.75 -10.37
CA TYR A 216 -20.69 -21.53 -9.64
C TYR A 216 -21.17 -20.27 -10.38
N LEU A 217 -20.94 -20.18 -11.68
CA LEU A 217 -21.40 -19.03 -12.48
C LEU A 217 -22.92 -18.85 -12.46
N THR A 218 -23.71 -19.92 -12.29
CA THR A 218 -25.17 -19.81 -12.21
C THR A 218 -25.67 -19.03 -10.98
N TRP A 219 -24.86 -18.95 -9.92
CA TRP A 219 -25.17 -18.19 -8.70
C TRP A 219 -24.83 -16.71 -8.81
N THR A 220 -24.20 -16.29 -9.91
CA THR A 220 -23.71 -14.92 -10.06
C THR A 220 -24.75 -13.99 -10.67
N PHE A 221 -24.55 -12.68 -10.47
CA PHE A 221 -25.35 -11.66 -11.15
C PHE A 221 -25.19 -11.72 -12.68
N LEU A 222 -24.02 -12.15 -13.19
CA LEU A 222 -23.78 -12.37 -14.61
C LEU A 222 -24.84 -13.32 -15.20
N PHE A 223 -25.07 -14.47 -14.59
CA PHE A 223 -26.05 -15.44 -15.09
C PHE A 223 -27.47 -14.85 -15.18
N ARG A 224 -27.89 -14.09 -14.16
CA ARG A 224 -29.18 -13.39 -14.18
C ARG A 224 -29.28 -12.38 -15.32
N ARG A 225 -28.18 -11.69 -15.65
CA ARG A 225 -28.13 -10.70 -16.72
C ARG A 225 -28.03 -11.30 -18.12
N LEU A 226 -27.39 -12.46 -18.29
CA LEU A 226 -27.37 -13.18 -19.58
C LEU A 226 -28.79 -13.46 -20.11
N VAL A 227 -29.73 -13.80 -19.21
CA VAL A 227 -31.13 -14.07 -19.58
C VAL A 227 -31.92 -12.79 -19.87
N LEU A 228 -31.62 -11.69 -19.15
CA LEU A 228 -32.39 -10.44 -19.24
C LEU A 228 -31.90 -9.50 -20.34
N ASN A 229 -30.62 -9.54 -20.69
CA ASN A 229 -30.02 -8.69 -21.72
C ASN A 229 -28.90 -9.45 -22.48
N PRO A 230 -29.24 -10.49 -23.26
CA PRO A 230 -28.26 -11.32 -23.95
C PRO A 230 -27.38 -10.52 -24.92
N SER A 231 -27.95 -9.54 -25.62
CA SER A 231 -27.23 -8.74 -26.62
C SER A 231 -26.07 -7.93 -26.04
N TYR A 232 -26.13 -7.55 -24.75
CA TYR A 232 -25.01 -6.88 -24.07
C TYR A 232 -23.80 -7.81 -23.89
N TYR A 233 -24.05 -9.11 -23.74
CA TYR A 233 -23.02 -10.15 -23.57
C TYR A 233 -22.70 -10.89 -24.87
N GLU A 234 -23.08 -10.31 -26.02
CA GLU A 234 -22.80 -10.87 -27.34
C GLU A 234 -23.47 -12.26 -27.56
N LEU A 235 -24.63 -12.48 -26.93
CA LEU A 235 -25.47 -13.66 -27.13
C LEU A 235 -26.58 -13.38 -28.16
N GLU A 236 -26.81 -14.33 -29.07
CA GLU A 236 -27.82 -14.25 -30.13
C GLU A 236 -29.23 -14.55 -29.61
N ASP A 237 -29.35 -15.49 -28.68
CA ASP A 237 -30.62 -15.93 -28.10
C ASP A 237 -30.51 -16.20 -26.59
N THR A 238 -31.65 -16.47 -25.95
CA THR A 238 -31.75 -16.86 -24.54
C THR A 238 -32.03 -18.36 -24.37
N GLU A 239 -31.72 -19.17 -25.38
CA GLU A 239 -31.96 -20.61 -25.27
C GLU A 239 -30.99 -21.23 -24.26
N SER A 240 -31.48 -22.19 -23.46
CA SER A 240 -30.65 -22.86 -22.45
C SER A 240 -29.38 -23.48 -23.04
N LYS A 241 -29.43 -23.94 -24.29
CA LYS A 241 -28.28 -24.50 -25.00
C LYS A 241 -27.20 -23.44 -25.27
N THR A 242 -27.59 -22.27 -25.76
CA THR A 242 -26.68 -21.17 -26.07
C THR A 242 -26.04 -20.61 -24.80
N ILE A 243 -26.83 -20.41 -23.74
CA ILE A 243 -26.32 -19.96 -22.44
C ILE A 243 -25.31 -20.95 -21.87
N ASN A 244 -25.64 -22.26 -21.86
CA ASN A 244 -24.72 -23.28 -21.38
C ASN A 244 -23.43 -23.31 -22.22
N THR A 245 -23.55 -23.23 -23.55
CA THR A 245 -22.37 -23.18 -24.44
C THR A 245 -21.50 -21.96 -24.16
N TYR A 246 -22.12 -20.80 -23.92
CA TYR A 246 -21.42 -19.57 -23.57
C TYR A 246 -20.69 -19.70 -22.22
N LEU A 247 -21.35 -20.20 -21.18
CA LEU A 247 -20.74 -20.41 -19.86
C LEU A 247 -19.61 -21.43 -19.92
N SER A 248 -19.79 -22.54 -20.63
CA SER A 248 -18.74 -23.55 -20.83
C SER A 248 -17.54 -22.97 -21.56
N ARG A 249 -17.74 -22.16 -22.60
CA ARG A 249 -16.65 -21.46 -23.30
C ARG A 249 -15.95 -20.47 -22.38
N LEU A 250 -16.70 -19.70 -21.61
CA LEU A 250 -16.15 -18.73 -20.67
C LEU A 250 -15.26 -19.42 -19.61
N VAL A 251 -15.77 -20.50 -19.00
CA VAL A 251 -15.00 -21.29 -18.02
C VAL A 251 -13.78 -21.93 -18.68
N GLN A 252 -13.92 -22.51 -19.87
CA GLN A 252 -12.80 -23.17 -20.55
C GLN A 252 -11.67 -22.17 -20.85
N ASN A 253 -11.99 -21.01 -21.42
CA ASN A 253 -11.00 -19.96 -21.67
C ASN A 253 -10.32 -19.50 -20.38
N THR A 254 -11.10 -19.27 -19.31
CA THR A 254 -10.53 -18.86 -18.01
C THR A 254 -9.61 -19.94 -17.43
N LEU A 255 -9.98 -21.22 -17.51
CA LEU A 255 -9.13 -22.30 -17.00
C LEU A 255 -7.86 -22.49 -17.85
N GLU A 256 -7.94 -22.31 -19.17
CA GLU A 256 -6.77 -22.33 -20.07
C GLU A 256 -5.80 -21.19 -19.71
N ASP A 257 -6.29 -19.96 -19.60
CA ASP A 257 -5.46 -18.79 -19.22
C ASP A 257 -4.77 -18.99 -17.85
N LEU A 258 -5.48 -19.60 -16.89
CA LEU A 258 -4.97 -19.87 -15.54
C LEU A 258 -3.97 -21.04 -15.50
N GLU A 259 -4.10 -22.00 -16.41
CA GLU A 259 -3.14 -23.09 -16.57
C GLU A 259 -1.86 -22.58 -17.23
N ASP A 260 -1.98 -21.78 -18.30
CA ASP A 260 -0.87 -21.11 -18.97
C ASP A 260 -0.09 -20.19 -18.03
N SER A 261 -0.80 -19.54 -17.10
CA SER A 261 -0.18 -18.68 -16.08
C SER A 261 0.51 -19.45 -14.94
N GLY A 262 0.38 -20.79 -14.89
CA GLY A 262 0.93 -21.67 -13.86
C GLY A 262 0.20 -21.59 -12.52
N CYS A 263 -1.02 -21.03 -12.48
CA CYS A 263 -1.80 -20.85 -11.26
C CYS A 263 -2.59 -22.10 -10.87
N ILE A 264 -3.03 -22.87 -11.86
CA ILE A 264 -3.78 -24.12 -11.68
C ILE A 264 -3.19 -25.24 -12.53
N LYS A 265 -3.57 -26.47 -12.21
CA LYS A 265 -3.30 -27.63 -13.04
C LYS A 265 -4.64 -28.26 -13.43
N VAL A 266 -4.88 -28.45 -14.73
CA VAL A 266 -6.10 -29.06 -15.23
C VAL A 266 -5.78 -30.50 -15.64
N ASN A 267 -6.36 -31.47 -14.92
CA ASN A 267 -6.41 -32.86 -15.39
C ASN A 267 -7.70 -33.06 -16.21
N GLU A 268 -7.95 -34.26 -16.75
CA GLU A 268 -9.07 -34.53 -17.67
C GLU A 268 -10.38 -33.81 -17.30
N ASN A 269 -10.86 -34.00 -16.06
CA ASN A 269 -12.04 -33.31 -15.53
C ASN A 269 -11.81 -32.60 -14.19
N SER A 270 -10.69 -32.81 -13.52
CA SER A 270 -10.41 -32.22 -12.20
C SER A 270 -9.47 -31.02 -12.32
N VAL A 271 -9.64 -30.07 -11.42
CA VAL A 271 -8.83 -28.85 -11.34
C VAL A 271 -8.19 -28.79 -9.96
N GLU A 272 -6.88 -28.59 -9.92
CA GLU A 272 -6.11 -28.48 -8.67
C GLU A 272 -5.37 -27.14 -8.62
N PRO A 273 -5.35 -26.45 -7.46
CA PRO A 273 -4.58 -25.23 -7.31
C PRO A 273 -3.08 -25.53 -7.26
N MET A 274 -2.28 -24.74 -7.97
CA MET A 274 -0.83 -24.74 -7.80
C MET A 274 -0.40 -23.74 -6.71
N MET A 275 0.88 -23.77 -6.35
CA MET A 275 1.46 -22.84 -5.36
C MET A 275 1.19 -21.37 -5.73
N LEU A 276 1.36 -21.01 -7.01
CA LEU A 276 1.10 -19.66 -7.50
C LEU A 276 -0.37 -19.25 -7.29
N GLY A 277 -1.32 -20.11 -7.66
CA GLY A 277 -2.75 -19.86 -7.44
C GLY A 277 -3.13 -19.71 -5.96
N SER A 278 -2.55 -20.56 -5.09
CA SER A 278 -2.76 -20.45 -3.64
C SER A 278 -2.28 -19.12 -3.06
N ILE A 279 -1.10 -18.65 -3.52
CA ILE A 279 -0.55 -17.35 -3.10
C ILE A 279 -1.40 -16.19 -3.63
N ALA A 280 -1.82 -16.25 -4.90
CA ALA A 280 -2.70 -15.24 -5.51
C ALA A 280 -3.99 -15.06 -4.69
N SER A 281 -4.66 -16.17 -4.37
CA SER A 281 -5.87 -16.17 -3.54
C SER A 281 -5.62 -15.66 -2.12
N GLN A 282 -4.57 -16.13 -1.45
CA GLN A 282 -4.28 -15.77 -0.05
C GLN A 282 -3.99 -14.28 0.14
N TYR A 283 -3.30 -13.65 -0.82
CA TYR A 283 -2.92 -12.23 -0.75
C TYR A 283 -3.83 -11.31 -1.55
N TYR A 284 -4.85 -11.86 -2.20
CA TYR A 284 -5.79 -11.14 -3.05
C TYR A 284 -5.09 -10.39 -4.21
N ILE A 285 -4.17 -11.06 -4.88
CA ILE A 285 -3.32 -10.51 -5.95
C ILE A 285 -3.79 -11.08 -7.29
N SER A 286 -3.70 -10.28 -8.35
CA SER A 286 -4.05 -10.72 -9.69
C SER A 286 -3.20 -11.91 -10.14
N TYR A 287 -3.83 -12.86 -10.84
CA TYR A 287 -3.12 -14.00 -11.45
C TYR A 287 -1.99 -13.56 -12.39
N MET A 288 -2.16 -12.44 -13.10
CA MET A 288 -1.15 -11.87 -13.99
C MET A 288 0.11 -11.46 -13.22
N THR A 289 -0.07 -10.79 -12.07
CA THR A 289 1.03 -10.38 -11.19
C THR A 289 1.80 -11.60 -10.67
N VAL A 290 1.10 -12.66 -10.23
CA VAL A 290 1.76 -13.86 -9.71
C VAL A 290 2.45 -14.67 -10.83
N SER A 291 1.89 -14.69 -12.04
CA SER A 291 2.52 -15.30 -13.21
C SER A 291 3.81 -14.58 -13.59
N MET A 292 3.80 -13.24 -13.57
CA MET A 292 4.99 -12.41 -13.74
C MET A 292 6.06 -12.73 -12.68
N PHE A 293 5.67 -12.97 -11.43
CA PHE A 293 6.60 -13.37 -10.37
C PHE A 293 7.23 -14.73 -10.62
N GLY A 294 6.44 -15.71 -11.08
CA GLY A 294 6.94 -17.04 -11.44
C GLY A 294 7.99 -16.99 -12.56
N SER A 295 7.87 -16.06 -13.49
CA SER A 295 8.77 -15.92 -14.64
C SER A 295 10.02 -15.08 -14.33
N ASN A 296 9.89 -14.03 -13.52
CA ASN A 296 10.95 -13.03 -13.33
C ASN A 296 11.76 -13.19 -12.03
N ILE A 297 11.28 -13.94 -11.05
CA ILE A 297 12.03 -14.20 -9.81
C ILE A 297 12.88 -15.46 -10.00
N GLY A 298 14.20 -15.33 -9.82
CA GLY A 298 15.15 -16.45 -9.79
C GLY A 298 15.85 -16.62 -8.43
N PRO A 299 16.87 -17.50 -8.32
CA PRO A 299 17.57 -17.79 -7.06
C PRO A 299 18.48 -16.66 -6.54
N ASN A 300 18.92 -15.76 -7.41
CA ASN A 300 19.86 -14.66 -7.10
C ASN A 300 19.33 -13.30 -7.56
N THR A 301 18.04 -13.04 -7.37
CA THR A 301 17.40 -11.78 -7.76
C THR A 301 17.93 -10.63 -6.90
N SER A 302 18.35 -9.53 -7.53
CA SER A 302 18.84 -8.33 -6.86
C SER A 302 17.69 -7.45 -6.33
N LEU A 303 18.01 -6.50 -5.45
CA LEU A 303 17.03 -5.53 -4.94
C LEU A 303 16.46 -4.63 -6.04
N GLU A 304 17.28 -4.25 -7.02
CA GLU A 304 16.86 -3.47 -8.19
C GLU A 304 15.82 -4.24 -9.01
N VAL A 305 16.11 -5.49 -9.36
CA VAL A 305 15.17 -6.34 -10.12
C VAL A 305 13.88 -6.55 -9.33
N PHE A 306 13.96 -6.78 -8.01
CA PHE A 306 12.75 -6.87 -7.18
C PHE A 306 11.93 -5.59 -7.16
N LEU A 307 12.56 -4.42 -7.22
CA LEU A 307 11.86 -3.16 -7.30
C LEU A 307 11.13 -3.01 -8.66
N HIS A 308 11.78 -3.39 -9.76
CA HIS A 308 11.14 -3.40 -11.08
C HIS A 308 9.97 -4.37 -11.14
N ILE A 309 10.14 -5.59 -10.61
CA ILE A 309 9.06 -6.60 -10.51
C ILE A 309 7.91 -6.07 -9.64
N LEU A 310 8.19 -5.42 -8.52
CA LEU A 310 7.17 -4.82 -7.67
C LEU A 310 6.40 -3.73 -8.40
N SER A 311 7.08 -2.83 -9.12
CA SER A 311 6.42 -1.75 -9.86
C SER A 311 5.61 -2.24 -11.07
N GLY A 312 5.99 -3.37 -11.67
CA GLY A 312 5.30 -3.98 -12.82
C GLY A 312 4.06 -4.81 -12.45
N ALA A 313 3.65 -4.83 -11.17
CA ALA A 313 2.47 -5.56 -10.73
C ALA A 313 1.18 -4.93 -11.30
N ALA A 314 0.22 -5.77 -11.70
CA ALA A 314 -1.06 -5.34 -12.30
C ALA A 314 -1.92 -4.49 -11.32
N GLU A 315 -1.67 -4.61 -10.01
CA GLU A 315 -2.29 -3.76 -8.99
C GLU A 315 -1.97 -2.26 -9.17
N TYR A 316 -0.95 -1.93 -9.97
CA TYR A 316 -0.56 -0.57 -10.27
C TYR A 316 -1.08 -0.06 -11.62
N ASP A 317 -1.80 -0.87 -12.42
CA ASP A 317 -2.38 -0.47 -13.72
C ASP A 317 -3.28 0.77 -13.63
N GLU A 318 -3.98 0.92 -12.50
CA GLU A 318 -4.90 2.03 -12.23
C GLU A 318 -4.24 3.21 -11.51
N LEU A 319 -2.91 3.19 -11.32
CA LEU A 319 -2.22 4.31 -10.71
C LEU A 319 -2.42 5.57 -11.60
N PRO A 320 -2.95 6.68 -11.05
CA PRO A 320 -3.33 7.81 -11.89
C PRO A 320 -2.09 8.53 -12.43
N VAL A 321 -1.96 8.63 -13.75
CA VAL A 321 -0.98 9.49 -14.42
C VAL A 321 -1.71 10.68 -15.03
N ARG A 322 -1.56 11.86 -14.42
CA ARG A 322 -2.34 13.06 -14.78
C ARG A 322 -1.66 13.85 -15.89
N HIS A 323 -2.42 14.73 -16.52
CA HIS A 323 -1.91 15.59 -17.59
C HIS A 323 -0.71 16.44 -17.13
N ASN A 324 0.37 16.44 -17.93
CA ASN A 324 1.67 17.07 -17.66
C ASN A 324 2.48 16.46 -16.50
N GLU A 325 2.12 15.28 -15.96
CA GLU A 325 2.95 14.62 -14.96
C GLU A 325 4.25 14.02 -15.54
N GLU A 326 4.32 13.79 -16.86
CA GLU A 326 5.52 13.33 -17.57
C GLU A 326 6.78 14.16 -17.26
N LYS A 327 6.65 15.50 -17.22
CA LYS A 327 7.75 16.43 -16.87
C LYS A 327 8.16 16.33 -15.41
N LEU A 328 7.21 16.02 -14.53
CA LEU A 328 7.49 15.83 -13.10
C LEU A 328 8.17 14.47 -12.87
N ASN A 329 7.75 13.44 -13.61
CA ASN A 329 8.39 12.13 -13.61
C ASN A 329 9.82 12.21 -14.16
N GLU A 330 10.05 12.98 -15.23
CA GLU A 330 11.39 13.27 -15.76
C GLU A 330 12.27 13.93 -14.68
N ALA A 331 11.79 14.99 -14.05
CA ALA A 331 12.53 15.67 -12.98
C ALA A 331 12.79 14.75 -11.77
N LEU A 332 11.88 13.83 -11.44
CA LEU A 332 12.09 12.83 -10.39
C LEU A 332 13.09 11.75 -10.79
N SER A 333 13.09 11.31 -12.04
CA SER A 333 14.01 10.28 -12.56
C SER A 333 15.48 10.67 -12.35
N THR A 334 15.81 11.95 -12.54
CA THR A 334 17.18 12.47 -12.33
C THR A 334 17.63 12.48 -10.86
N ARG A 335 16.70 12.34 -9.91
CA ARG A 335 16.94 12.43 -8.46
C ARG A 335 16.99 11.06 -7.78
N VAL A 336 16.67 9.99 -8.50
CA VAL A 336 16.59 8.63 -7.97
C VAL A 336 17.75 7.77 -8.48
N PRO A 337 18.20 6.75 -7.71
CA PRO A 337 19.43 6.04 -8.01
C PRO A 337 19.31 4.98 -9.13
N TYR A 338 18.14 4.35 -9.31
CA TYR A 338 17.94 3.34 -10.35
C TYR A 338 17.24 3.94 -11.56
N LEU A 339 17.75 3.56 -12.74
CA LEU A 339 17.22 4.01 -14.01
C LEU A 339 15.82 3.45 -14.23
N VAL A 340 14.97 4.27 -14.85
CA VAL A 340 13.62 3.89 -15.27
C VAL A 340 13.52 4.07 -16.79
N ASP A 341 12.45 3.54 -17.38
CA ASP A 341 12.21 3.77 -18.81
C ASP A 341 11.85 5.24 -19.06
N GLU A 342 12.80 5.99 -19.61
CA GLU A 342 12.64 7.41 -19.95
C GLU A 342 11.70 7.64 -21.15
N GLN A 343 11.42 6.60 -21.95
CA GLN A 343 10.54 6.72 -23.12
C GLN A 343 9.05 6.70 -22.74
N HIS A 344 8.71 6.07 -21.62
CA HIS A 344 7.33 5.85 -21.17
C HIS A 344 7.09 6.46 -19.77
N LEU A 345 7.44 7.73 -19.58
CA LEU A 345 7.21 8.47 -18.32
C LEU A 345 5.72 8.72 -18.01
N ASP A 346 4.84 8.39 -18.94
CA ASP A 346 3.39 8.40 -18.82
C ASP A 346 2.82 7.05 -18.34
N ASP A 347 3.65 6.02 -18.20
CA ASP A 347 3.24 4.69 -17.73
C ASP A 347 3.01 4.68 -16.20
N PRO A 348 1.87 4.16 -15.71
CA PRO A 348 1.63 4.00 -14.28
C PRO A 348 2.69 3.16 -13.56
N HIS A 349 3.27 2.12 -14.19
CA HIS A 349 4.30 1.28 -13.60
C HIS A 349 5.62 2.03 -13.41
N VAL A 350 6.01 2.86 -14.39
CA VAL A 350 7.19 3.74 -14.29
C VAL A 350 6.99 4.73 -13.15
N LYS A 351 5.80 5.33 -13.05
CA LYS A 351 5.45 6.21 -11.93
C LYS A 351 5.50 5.47 -10.58
N ALA A 352 4.99 4.25 -10.49
CA ALA A 352 5.06 3.45 -9.27
C ALA A 352 6.52 3.21 -8.83
N ASN A 353 7.41 2.88 -9.78
CA ASN A 353 8.84 2.72 -9.53
C ASN A 353 9.47 4.01 -8.98
N LEU A 354 9.25 5.14 -9.65
CA LEU A 354 9.73 6.45 -9.22
C LEU A 354 9.25 6.81 -7.82
N LEU A 355 7.99 6.53 -7.49
CA LEU A 355 7.42 6.79 -6.16
C LEU A 355 8.08 5.95 -5.07
N PHE A 356 8.35 4.67 -5.32
CA PHE A 356 9.10 3.84 -4.37
C PHE A 356 10.51 4.37 -4.14
N GLN A 357 11.23 4.69 -5.22
CA GLN A 357 12.58 5.23 -5.12
C GLN A 357 12.61 6.58 -4.40
N ALA A 358 11.65 7.47 -4.69
CA ALA A 358 11.51 8.76 -4.02
C ALA A 358 11.20 8.59 -2.52
N HIS A 359 10.43 7.57 -2.14
CA HIS A 359 10.19 7.23 -0.74
C HIS A 359 11.45 6.73 -0.02
N PHE A 360 12.24 5.86 -0.67
CA PHE A 360 13.49 5.37 -0.10
C PHE A 360 14.53 6.49 0.04
N SER A 361 14.62 7.37 -0.96
CA SER A 361 15.53 8.52 -0.96
C SER A 361 15.04 9.71 -0.14
N ARG A 362 13.82 9.64 0.43
CA ARG A 362 13.18 10.74 1.18
C ARG A 362 13.13 12.05 0.40
N VAL A 363 12.90 11.93 -0.90
CA VAL A 363 12.77 13.06 -1.82
C VAL A 363 11.47 13.80 -1.53
N GLU A 364 11.54 15.12 -1.51
CA GLU A 364 10.34 15.96 -1.43
C GLU A 364 9.51 15.81 -2.71
N MET A 365 8.24 15.49 -2.52
CA MET A 365 7.30 15.27 -3.62
C MET A 365 6.95 16.59 -4.31
N PRO A 366 6.84 16.62 -5.66
CA PRO A 366 6.62 17.88 -6.39
C PRO A 366 5.29 18.55 -6.06
N ILE A 367 4.24 17.74 -5.85
CA ILE A 367 2.87 18.19 -5.60
C ILE A 367 2.17 17.26 -4.60
N SER A 368 1.12 17.76 -3.94
CA SER A 368 0.33 16.98 -2.97
C SER A 368 -0.32 15.73 -3.57
N ASP A 369 -0.56 15.71 -4.89
CA ASP A 369 -1.07 14.54 -5.62
C ASP A 369 -0.12 13.35 -5.53
N TYR A 370 1.20 13.58 -5.65
CA TYR A 370 2.21 12.53 -5.53
C TYR A 370 2.29 11.98 -4.09
N VAL A 371 1.97 12.80 -3.09
CA VAL A 371 1.88 12.33 -1.70
C VAL A 371 0.70 11.37 -1.53
N THR A 372 -0.45 11.65 -2.16
CA THR A 372 -1.59 10.74 -2.13
C THR A 372 -1.34 9.47 -2.94
N ASP A 373 -0.70 9.60 -4.10
CA ASP A 373 -0.36 8.46 -4.96
C ASP A 373 0.65 7.55 -4.25
N LEU A 374 1.68 8.12 -3.60
CA LEU A 374 2.63 7.36 -2.78
C LEU A 374 1.92 6.56 -1.68
N LYS A 375 0.97 7.18 -0.96
CA LYS A 375 0.22 6.46 0.09
C LYS A 375 -0.51 5.25 -0.47
N SER A 376 -1.10 5.37 -1.66
CA SER A 376 -1.77 4.27 -2.35
C SER A 376 -0.77 3.17 -2.74
N VAL A 377 0.35 3.54 -3.36
CA VAL A 377 1.41 2.61 -3.77
C VAL A 377 1.96 1.81 -2.58
N LEU A 378 2.27 2.49 -1.48
CA LEU A 378 2.80 1.89 -0.26
C LEU A 378 1.78 0.95 0.40
N ASP A 379 0.49 1.26 0.36
CA ASP A 379 -0.54 0.40 0.96
C ASP A 379 -0.65 -0.95 0.24
N GLN A 380 -0.62 -0.93 -1.10
CA GLN A 380 -0.67 -2.14 -1.93
C GLN A 380 0.62 -2.97 -1.84
N SER A 381 1.76 -2.31 -1.67
CA SER A 381 3.08 -2.97 -1.73
C SER A 381 3.26 -4.10 -0.70
N ILE A 382 2.60 -4.03 0.46
CA ILE A 382 2.80 -5.02 1.54
C ILE A 382 2.33 -6.40 1.10
N ARG A 383 1.11 -6.51 0.56
CA ARG A 383 0.56 -7.80 0.12
C ARG A 383 1.36 -8.36 -1.05
N ILE A 384 1.76 -7.49 -1.98
CA ILE A 384 2.55 -7.85 -3.16
C ILE A 384 3.93 -8.40 -2.76
N ILE A 385 4.68 -7.69 -1.91
CA ILE A 385 6.00 -8.14 -1.44
C ILE A 385 5.87 -9.42 -0.59
N GLN A 386 4.81 -9.56 0.21
CA GLN A 386 4.57 -10.79 0.98
C GLN A 386 4.35 -12.01 0.08
N ALA A 387 3.66 -11.85 -1.06
CA ALA A 387 3.53 -12.90 -2.06
C ALA A 387 4.88 -13.21 -2.72
N MET A 388 5.67 -12.20 -3.08
CA MET A 388 7.03 -12.39 -3.64
C MET A 388 7.95 -13.17 -2.68
N ILE A 389 7.85 -12.89 -1.37
CA ILE A 389 8.59 -13.62 -0.32
C ILE A 389 8.16 -15.09 -0.30
N ASP A 390 6.86 -15.38 -0.33
CA ASP A 390 6.38 -16.76 -0.23
C ASP A 390 6.67 -17.57 -1.51
N ILE A 391 6.63 -16.94 -2.69
CA ILE A 391 7.07 -17.57 -3.95
C ILE A 391 8.55 -17.92 -3.87
N SER A 392 9.39 -16.96 -3.48
CA SER A 392 10.84 -17.19 -3.31
C SER A 392 11.13 -18.27 -2.26
N ALA A 393 10.34 -18.30 -1.20
CA ALA A 393 10.53 -19.22 -0.09
C ALA A 393 10.12 -20.65 -0.44
N ASN A 394 9.00 -20.83 -1.14
CA ASN A 394 8.54 -22.14 -1.59
C ASN A 394 9.47 -22.74 -2.66
N ASN A 395 10.13 -21.90 -3.48
CA ASN A 395 11.18 -22.34 -4.40
C ASN A 395 12.53 -22.63 -3.71
N GLY A 396 12.65 -22.40 -2.40
CA GLY A 396 13.86 -22.69 -1.63
C GLY A 396 15.00 -21.68 -1.84
N TRP A 397 14.74 -20.49 -2.38
CA TRP A 397 15.78 -19.51 -2.71
C TRP A 397 16.09 -18.58 -1.54
N LEU A 398 17.17 -18.84 -0.80
CA LEU A 398 17.51 -18.05 0.40
C LEU A 398 17.87 -16.60 0.05
N THR A 399 18.77 -16.38 -0.90
CA THR A 399 19.25 -15.03 -1.25
C THR A 399 18.11 -14.15 -1.76
N SER A 400 17.30 -14.65 -2.69
CA SER A 400 16.12 -13.94 -3.20
C SER A 400 15.08 -13.66 -2.12
N THR A 401 14.76 -14.65 -1.28
CA THR A 401 13.85 -14.46 -0.13
C THR A 401 14.38 -13.36 0.79
N MET A 402 15.69 -13.34 1.04
CA MET A 402 16.30 -12.35 1.90
C MET A 402 16.26 -10.93 1.33
N ASN A 403 16.60 -10.78 0.04
CA ASN A 403 16.54 -9.51 -0.64
C ASN A 403 15.10 -8.98 -0.69
N CYS A 404 14.11 -9.85 -0.89
CA CYS A 404 12.70 -9.47 -0.86
C CYS A 404 12.25 -9.02 0.54
N MET A 405 12.73 -9.65 1.61
CA MET A 405 12.52 -9.18 2.99
C MET A 405 13.16 -7.81 3.24
N HIS A 406 14.36 -7.56 2.71
CA HIS A 406 14.99 -6.24 2.79
C HIS A 406 14.19 -5.19 2.04
N LEU A 407 13.61 -5.51 0.89
CA LEU A 407 12.71 -4.61 0.16
C LEU A 407 11.48 -4.24 1.02
N LEU A 408 10.88 -5.20 1.74
CA LEU A 408 9.77 -4.87 2.65
C LEU A 408 10.24 -3.91 3.76
N GLN A 409 11.42 -4.11 4.33
CA GLN A 409 11.96 -3.20 5.34
C GLN A 409 12.24 -1.80 4.77
N MET A 410 12.72 -1.70 3.53
CA MET A 410 12.92 -0.43 2.81
C MET A 410 11.59 0.33 2.65
N VAL A 411 10.52 -0.37 2.26
CA VAL A 411 9.17 0.19 2.15
C VAL A 411 8.64 0.67 3.50
N MET A 412 8.80 -0.13 4.56
CA MET A 412 8.28 0.21 5.88
C MET A 412 9.01 1.40 6.53
N GLN A 413 10.32 1.55 6.30
CA GLN A 413 11.15 2.58 6.93
C GLN A 413 11.42 3.82 6.04
N GLY A 414 11.25 3.70 4.72
CA GLY A 414 11.58 4.76 3.76
C GLY A 414 13.09 5.06 3.76
N LEU A 415 13.89 4.01 3.55
CA LEU A 415 15.36 4.06 3.50
C LEU A 415 15.88 3.04 2.49
N TRP A 416 17.09 3.26 1.99
CA TRP A 416 17.84 2.30 1.19
C TRP A 416 18.64 1.34 2.07
N TYR A 417 18.50 0.03 1.83
CA TYR A 417 19.19 -0.97 2.64
C TYR A 417 20.72 -0.89 2.51
N GLY A 418 21.23 -0.67 1.29
CA GLY A 418 22.66 -0.67 0.99
C GLY A 418 23.40 0.59 1.43
N SER A 419 22.87 1.77 1.10
CA SER A 419 23.55 3.07 1.30
C SER A 419 23.31 3.69 2.67
N ASP A 420 22.13 3.50 3.26
CA ASP A 420 21.72 4.29 4.41
C ASP A 420 22.10 3.63 5.74
N SER A 421 22.48 4.47 6.71
CA SER A 421 22.68 4.02 8.08
C SER A 421 21.34 3.65 8.71
N SER A 422 21.32 2.54 9.47
CA SER A 422 20.16 2.12 10.28
C SER A 422 19.68 3.18 11.27
N LEU A 423 20.54 4.12 11.63
CA LEU A 423 20.22 5.22 12.57
C LEU A 423 19.10 6.12 12.04
N TRP A 424 18.99 6.28 10.71
CA TRP A 424 17.96 7.12 10.08
C TRP A 424 16.52 6.64 10.29
N MET A 425 16.30 5.46 10.89
CA MET A 425 14.97 5.02 11.31
C MET A 425 14.35 5.98 12.34
N LEU A 426 15.19 6.62 13.17
CA LEU A 426 14.74 7.51 14.23
C LEU A 426 14.33 8.89 13.68
N PRO A 427 13.10 9.37 13.92
CA PRO A 427 12.62 10.66 13.46
C PRO A 427 13.45 11.86 13.92
N SER A 428 14.03 11.76 15.12
CA SER A 428 14.87 12.81 15.71
C SER A 428 16.26 12.94 15.05
N MET A 429 16.64 12.04 14.15
CA MET A 429 17.96 12.06 13.52
C MET A 429 18.09 13.17 12.49
N THR A 430 19.10 14.02 12.72
CA THR A 430 19.56 15.03 11.77
C THR A 430 20.97 14.70 11.30
N LYS A 431 21.42 15.35 10.21
CA LYS A 431 22.80 15.18 9.70
C LYS A 431 23.86 15.51 10.76
N ASP A 432 23.58 16.48 11.63
CA ASP A 432 24.49 16.88 12.71
C ASP A 432 24.60 15.81 13.80
N VAL A 433 23.47 15.23 14.22
CA VAL A 433 23.44 14.14 15.20
C VAL A 433 24.16 12.93 14.66
N LEU A 434 23.91 12.55 13.40
CA LEU A 434 24.58 11.42 12.75
C LEU A 434 26.10 11.65 12.67
N SER A 435 26.53 12.86 12.31
CA SER A 435 27.95 13.20 12.23
C SER A 435 28.64 13.12 13.59
N ARG A 436 27.96 13.51 14.68
CA ARG A 436 28.46 13.36 16.05
C ARG A 436 28.55 11.89 16.46
N LEU A 437 27.52 11.09 16.17
CA LEU A 437 27.53 9.65 16.47
C LEU A 437 28.63 8.91 15.71
N ASN A 438 28.81 9.20 14.42
CA ASN A 438 29.87 8.63 13.59
C ASN A 438 31.28 8.99 14.09
N LYS A 439 31.47 10.21 14.65
CA LYS A 439 32.75 10.60 15.29
C LYS A 439 33.08 9.80 16.54
N HIS A 440 32.09 9.15 17.14
CA HIS A 440 32.22 8.31 18.33
C HIS A 440 32.05 6.82 18.02
N ASP A 441 32.27 6.42 16.77
CA ASP A 441 32.23 5.03 16.29
C ASP A 441 30.86 4.34 16.46
N ILE A 442 29.76 5.09 16.45
CA ILE A 442 28.40 4.56 16.51
C ILE A 442 27.81 4.59 15.11
N PHE A 443 27.76 3.44 14.45
CA PHE A 443 27.30 3.30 13.07
C PHE A 443 25.98 2.53 12.96
N SER A 444 25.61 1.76 13.98
CA SER A 444 24.44 0.90 14.00
C SER A 444 23.45 1.22 15.11
N MET A 445 22.18 0.89 14.88
CA MET A 445 21.13 0.99 15.90
C MET A 445 21.40 0.11 17.12
N GLN A 446 22.09 -1.02 16.95
CA GLN A 446 22.41 -1.89 18.07
C GLN A 446 23.41 -1.22 19.02
N GLU A 447 24.48 -0.64 18.48
CA GLU A 447 25.46 0.12 19.27
C GLU A 447 24.77 1.27 20.01
N LEU A 448 23.85 1.99 19.34
CA LEU A 448 23.08 3.08 19.95
C LEU A 448 22.18 2.60 21.10
N VAL A 449 21.56 1.42 20.95
CA VAL A 449 20.65 0.81 21.93
C VAL A 449 21.37 0.31 23.18
N GLU A 450 22.64 -0.10 23.04
CA GLU A 450 23.50 -0.59 24.13
C GLU A 450 24.15 0.56 24.93
N LEU A 451 24.12 1.80 24.42
CA LEU A 451 24.71 2.94 25.12
C LEU A 451 23.89 3.36 26.35
N PRO A 452 24.56 3.67 27.47
CA PRO A 452 23.91 4.24 28.64
C PRO A 452 23.49 5.69 28.37
N ASN A 453 22.33 6.09 28.89
CA ASN A 453 21.75 7.42 28.74
C ASN A 453 22.71 8.56 29.11
N SER A 454 23.54 8.36 30.13
CA SER A 454 24.52 9.35 30.58
C SER A 454 25.53 9.73 29.50
N LYS A 455 25.98 8.75 28.70
CA LYS A 455 26.86 9.02 27.55
C LYS A 455 26.10 9.74 26.44
N LEU A 456 24.83 9.40 26.23
CA LEU A 456 24.00 10.00 25.20
C LEU A 456 23.72 11.49 25.48
N GLU A 457 23.51 11.85 26.75
CA GLU A 457 23.39 13.24 27.22
C GLU A 457 24.70 14.02 27.19
N MET A 458 25.85 13.35 27.23
CA MET A 458 27.16 13.99 27.04
C MET A 458 27.47 14.27 25.56
N LEU A 459 26.97 13.43 24.65
CA LEU A 459 27.25 13.49 23.22
C LEU A 459 26.31 14.44 22.46
N LEU A 460 25.10 14.63 22.98
CA LEU A 460 24.03 15.38 22.33
C LEU A 460 23.47 16.47 23.26
N GLU A 461 22.84 17.48 22.68
CA GLU A 461 22.10 18.47 23.47
C GLU A 461 20.99 17.79 24.27
N LYS A 462 20.76 18.22 25.53
CA LYS A 462 19.79 17.59 26.46
C LYS A 462 18.41 17.35 25.85
N ASN A 463 17.89 18.28 25.06
CA ASN A 463 16.59 18.14 24.40
C ASN A 463 16.58 17.07 23.30
N CYS A 464 17.67 16.95 22.54
CA CYS A 464 17.82 15.92 21.51
C CYS A 464 18.03 14.55 22.15
N ALA A 465 18.89 14.47 23.18
CA ALA A 465 19.17 13.26 23.94
C ALA A 465 17.90 12.68 24.58
N SER A 466 17.07 13.52 25.19
CA SER A 466 15.80 13.11 25.81
C SER A 466 14.80 12.55 24.79
N LYS A 467 14.61 13.23 23.65
CA LYS A 467 13.74 12.75 22.56
C LYS A 467 14.23 11.42 21.99
N LEU A 468 15.53 11.34 21.71
CA LEU A 468 16.15 10.15 21.16
C LEU A 468 16.08 8.97 22.15
N HIS A 469 16.22 9.24 23.45
CA HIS A 469 15.99 8.23 24.48
C HIS A 469 14.55 7.72 24.50
N GLN A 470 13.55 8.62 24.41
CA GLN A 470 12.15 8.22 24.30
C GLN A 470 11.87 7.37 23.06
N GLU A 471 12.48 7.69 21.92
CA GLU A 471 12.36 6.89 20.69
C GLU A 471 13.03 5.51 20.83
N LEU A 472 14.21 5.44 21.46
CA LEU A 472 14.93 4.18 21.75
C LEU A 472 14.17 3.28 22.73
N LEU A 473 13.37 3.86 23.63
CA LEU A 473 12.48 3.10 24.50
C LEU A 473 11.31 2.47 23.73
N ASN A 474 10.92 3.02 22.57
CA ASN A 474 9.85 2.46 21.73
C ASN A 474 10.35 1.38 20.76
N PHE A 475 11.66 1.15 20.70
CA PHE A 475 12.24 0.19 19.78
C PHE A 475 12.15 -1.26 20.32
N PRO A 476 11.72 -2.25 19.51
CA PRO A 476 11.61 -3.63 19.97
C PRO A 476 12.97 -4.24 20.27
N ARG A 477 13.10 -4.82 21.46
CA ARG A 477 14.28 -5.58 21.88
C ARG A 477 13.86 -7.02 22.14
N VAL A 478 14.32 -7.94 21.30
CA VAL A 478 14.00 -9.37 21.42
C VAL A 478 15.26 -10.17 21.67
N LYS A 479 15.22 -10.96 22.75
CA LYS A 479 16.23 -11.96 23.04
C LYS A 479 15.79 -13.30 22.47
N VAL A 480 16.63 -13.89 21.64
CA VAL A 480 16.40 -15.21 21.04
C VAL A 480 17.29 -16.23 21.75
N LYS A 481 16.70 -17.33 22.21
CA LYS A 481 17.41 -18.51 22.71
C LYS A 481 17.03 -19.71 21.85
N VAL A 482 18.01 -20.42 21.32
CA VAL A 482 17.79 -21.58 20.44
C VAL A 482 18.40 -22.81 21.09
N ASN A 483 17.58 -23.86 21.24
CA ASN A 483 18.00 -25.15 21.78
C ASN A 483 17.70 -26.25 20.75
N LEU A 484 18.66 -27.13 20.50
CA LEU A 484 18.47 -28.30 19.64
C LEU A 484 17.85 -29.44 20.44
N GLN A 485 16.74 -30.00 19.96
CA GLN A 485 16.15 -31.23 20.50
C GLN A 485 16.33 -32.36 19.49
N LYS A 486 16.93 -33.47 19.93
CA LYS A 486 16.94 -34.74 19.19
C LYS A 486 15.72 -35.53 19.65
N ASN A 487 14.80 -35.83 18.74
CA ASN A 487 13.77 -36.84 18.99
C ASN A 487 14.29 -38.17 18.48
N ASP A 488 14.39 -39.17 19.36
CA ASP A 488 14.64 -40.56 18.97
C ASP A 488 13.61 -41.42 19.69
N PRO A 489 12.73 -42.12 18.94
CA PRO A 489 12.45 -43.48 19.36
C PRO A 489 12.24 -44.54 18.25
N GLN A 490 12.45 -44.26 16.94
CA GLN A 490 12.43 -45.29 15.88
C GLN A 490 12.84 -44.72 14.49
N GLY A 491 14.12 -44.83 14.13
CA GLY A 491 14.57 -44.95 12.72
C GLY A 491 14.54 -43.74 11.77
N SER A 492 13.82 -42.66 12.05
CA SER A 492 13.92 -41.41 11.29
C SER A 492 14.27 -40.24 12.22
N ALA A 493 15.54 -39.84 12.23
CA ALA A 493 16.02 -38.78 13.11
C ALA A 493 15.55 -37.39 12.63
N SER A 494 14.26 -37.07 12.83
CA SER A 494 13.75 -35.71 12.70
C SER A 494 14.29 -34.88 13.87
N ARG A 495 15.23 -33.99 13.55
CA ARG A 495 15.86 -33.05 14.50
C ARG A 495 15.06 -31.76 14.48
N ALA A 496 14.90 -31.11 15.63
CA ALA A 496 14.19 -29.84 15.68
C ALA A 496 14.89 -28.80 16.54
N LEU A 497 14.69 -27.54 16.15
CA LEU A 497 15.11 -26.35 16.89
C LEU A 497 13.93 -25.84 17.70
N ASN A 498 14.09 -25.81 19.03
CA ASN A 498 13.21 -25.09 19.92
C ASN A 498 13.73 -23.67 20.08
N ILE A 499 12.94 -22.70 19.63
CA ILE A 499 13.27 -21.28 19.60
C ILE A 499 12.39 -20.60 20.63
N ARG A 500 13.04 -19.99 21.63
CA ARG A 500 12.39 -19.15 22.65
C ARG A 500 12.70 -17.69 22.37
N LEU A 501 11.65 -16.92 22.14
CA LEU A 501 11.67 -15.48 21.92
C LEU A 501 11.14 -14.79 23.16
N GLU A 502 11.85 -13.77 23.63
CA GLU A 502 11.48 -13.00 24.82
C GLU A 502 11.74 -11.51 24.57
N LYS A 503 10.71 -10.67 24.71
CA LYS A 503 10.88 -9.22 24.65
C LYS A 503 11.50 -8.74 25.96
N THR A 504 12.58 -7.99 25.87
CA THR A 504 13.26 -7.45 27.06
C THR A 504 12.76 -6.05 27.42
N ASN A 505 11.86 -5.49 26.61
CA ASN A 505 11.31 -4.16 26.82
C ASN A 505 9.95 -4.25 27.54
N HIS A 506 9.97 -4.37 28.86
CA HIS A 506 8.78 -4.65 29.69
C HIS A 506 7.80 -3.48 29.84
N LYS A 507 8.12 -2.27 29.38
CA LYS A 507 7.24 -1.09 29.50
C LYS A 507 6.24 -0.94 28.34
N HIS A 508 6.27 -1.83 27.35
CA HIS A 508 5.48 -1.70 26.14
C HIS A 508 4.26 -2.65 26.20
N THR A 509 3.07 -2.09 26.47
CA THR A 509 1.78 -2.80 26.41
C THR A 509 1.18 -2.85 25.00
N SER A 510 1.70 -2.06 24.05
CA SER A 510 1.25 -2.06 22.66
C SER A 510 2.06 -3.07 21.84
N SER A 511 1.49 -3.72 20.82
CA SER A 511 2.28 -4.56 19.89
C SER A 511 2.62 -3.79 18.60
N ARG A 512 2.62 -2.46 18.65
CA ARG A 512 2.79 -1.59 17.48
C ARG A 512 4.25 -1.53 17.05
N ALA A 513 4.48 -1.65 15.75
CA ALA A 513 5.79 -1.51 15.14
C ALA A 513 6.20 -0.05 14.99
N PHE A 514 7.50 0.21 15.13
CA PHE A 514 8.09 1.52 14.93
C PHE A 514 8.29 1.81 13.44
N VAL A 515 7.31 2.46 12.81
CA VAL A 515 7.30 2.81 11.37
C VAL A 515 6.81 4.25 11.15
N PRO A 516 7.60 5.27 11.51
CA PRO A 516 7.13 6.66 11.56
C PRO A 516 6.76 7.27 10.19
N ARG A 517 7.23 6.67 9.10
CA ARG A 517 7.00 7.15 7.73
C ARG A 517 6.01 6.29 6.93
N PHE A 518 5.55 5.18 7.50
CA PHE A 518 4.54 4.37 6.84
C PHE A 518 3.13 4.95 7.11
N PRO A 519 2.24 5.04 6.11
CA PRO A 519 0.96 5.73 6.27
C PRO A 519 0.01 5.11 7.31
N LYS A 520 0.10 3.79 7.54
CA LYS A 520 -0.80 3.05 8.42
C LYS A 520 -0.09 2.54 9.67
N VAL A 521 -0.82 2.47 10.78
CA VAL A 521 -0.35 1.78 11.99
C VAL A 521 -0.23 0.29 11.69
N LYS A 522 0.85 -0.34 12.18
CA LYS A 522 1.21 -1.71 11.86
C LYS A 522 1.72 -2.41 13.11
N ASP A 523 1.38 -3.70 13.27
CA ASP A 523 1.84 -4.50 14.40
C ASP A 523 3.20 -5.14 14.17
N GLU A 524 3.91 -5.51 15.22
CA GLU A 524 5.19 -6.19 15.11
C GLU A 524 5.03 -7.64 14.62
N ALA A 525 5.86 -8.02 13.66
CA ALA A 525 5.95 -9.38 13.14
C ALA A 525 7.43 -9.71 12.85
N TRP A 526 7.76 -10.99 12.89
CA TRP A 526 9.13 -11.49 12.72
C TRP A 526 9.15 -12.72 11.82
N TRP A 527 10.19 -12.85 11.00
CA TRP A 527 10.48 -14.06 10.26
C TRP A 527 11.58 -14.84 10.96
N LEU A 528 11.31 -16.13 11.16
CA LEU A 528 12.31 -17.12 11.51
C LEU A 528 12.71 -17.81 10.21
N VAL A 529 13.95 -17.58 9.80
CA VAL A 529 14.48 -18.07 8.53
C VAL A 529 15.58 -19.08 8.83
N LEU A 530 15.41 -20.29 8.33
CA LEU A 530 16.39 -21.36 8.43
C LEU A 530 16.90 -21.67 7.03
N GLY A 531 18.20 -21.52 6.80
CA GLY A 531 18.79 -21.81 5.50
C GLY A 531 20.30 -22.01 5.57
N ASN A 532 20.90 -22.35 4.43
CA ASN A 532 22.33 -22.51 4.27
C ASN A 532 22.90 -21.39 3.40
N VAL A 533 23.82 -20.61 3.96
CA VAL A 533 24.41 -19.45 3.30
C VAL A 533 25.40 -19.85 2.20
N THR A 534 26.02 -21.03 2.34
CA THR A 534 26.98 -21.52 1.37
C THR A 534 26.28 -22.03 0.11
N THR A 535 25.14 -22.71 0.27
CA THR A 535 24.35 -23.26 -0.86
C THR A 535 23.24 -22.33 -1.33
N SER A 536 22.99 -21.21 -0.62
CA SER A 536 21.87 -20.29 -0.89
C SER A 536 20.49 -20.97 -0.85
N GLU A 537 20.37 -22.04 -0.07
CA GLU A 537 19.15 -22.86 0.04
C GLU A 537 18.37 -22.49 1.30
N LEU A 538 17.06 -22.28 1.14
CA LEU A 538 16.13 -22.04 2.24
C LEU A 538 15.47 -23.35 2.66
N TYR A 539 15.56 -23.70 3.94
CA TYR A 539 14.97 -24.92 4.49
C TYR A 539 13.60 -24.70 5.12
N ALA A 540 13.42 -23.60 5.83
CA ALA A 540 12.15 -23.29 6.47
C ALA A 540 12.00 -21.79 6.72
N LEU A 541 10.78 -21.30 6.53
CA LEU A 541 10.37 -19.94 6.82
C LEU A 541 9.14 -19.98 7.74
N LYS A 542 9.18 -19.27 8.86
CA LYS A 542 8.02 -19.13 9.76
C LYS A 542 7.78 -17.70 10.15
N ARG A 543 6.55 -17.23 9.97
CA ARG A 543 6.08 -15.91 10.41
C ARG A 543 5.59 -16.01 11.86
N VAL A 544 6.03 -15.10 12.72
CA VAL A 544 5.66 -15.09 14.14
C VAL A 544 5.32 -13.68 14.62
N SER A 545 4.27 -13.57 15.42
CA SER A 545 3.84 -12.36 16.12
C SER A 545 3.58 -12.72 17.58
N PHE A 546 4.11 -11.95 18.52
CA PHE A 546 3.98 -12.23 19.95
C PHE A 546 4.07 -10.96 20.79
N SER A 547 3.43 -10.97 21.96
CA SER A 547 3.39 -9.85 22.90
C SER A 547 4.61 -9.79 23.81
N ASP A 548 4.84 -10.83 24.63
CA ASP A 548 5.92 -10.85 25.63
C ASP A 548 6.91 -12.01 25.41
N ARG A 549 6.41 -13.25 25.38
CA ARG A 549 7.21 -14.46 25.17
C ARG A 549 6.55 -15.41 24.19
N MET A 550 7.36 -16.10 23.39
CA MET A 550 6.90 -17.15 22.49
C MET A 550 7.90 -18.30 22.47
N LEU A 551 7.38 -19.53 22.48
CA LEU A 551 8.16 -20.74 22.24
C LEU A 551 7.65 -21.38 20.95
N THR A 552 8.55 -21.67 20.02
CA THR A 552 8.19 -22.26 18.74
C THR A 552 9.22 -23.28 18.30
N ARG A 553 8.81 -24.19 17.42
CA ARG A 553 9.63 -25.30 16.91
C ARG A 553 9.78 -25.18 15.40
N MET A 554 10.98 -25.47 14.89
CA MET A 554 11.27 -25.62 13.47
C MET A 554 12.02 -26.94 13.25
N GLU A 555 11.64 -27.69 12.22
CA GLU A 555 12.30 -28.95 11.88
C GLU A 555 13.54 -28.70 11.03
N LEU A 556 14.57 -29.54 11.23
CA LEU A 556 15.83 -29.48 10.50
C LEU A 556 15.87 -30.61 9.46
N PRO A 557 16.26 -30.32 8.21
CA PRO A 557 16.55 -31.36 7.23
C PRO A 557 17.75 -32.21 7.66
N SER A 558 17.84 -33.43 7.13
CA SER A 558 18.77 -34.46 7.61
C SER A 558 20.23 -34.27 7.16
N THR A 559 20.53 -33.36 6.22
CA THR A 559 21.68 -33.52 5.31
C THR A 559 22.83 -32.49 5.36
N PRO A 560 22.71 -31.19 5.69
CA PRO A 560 23.92 -30.33 5.70
C PRO A 560 24.73 -30.31 7.01
N PRO A 561 26.07 -30.07 6.94
CA PRO A 561 26.98 -29.89 8.07
C PRO A 561 27.00 -28.45 8.64
N SER A 562 26.23 -27.51 8.11
CA SER A 562 26.14 -26.14 8.65
C SER A 562 24.77 -25.54 8.37
N TYR A 563 24.12 -25.05 9.42
CA TYR A 563 22.84 -24.34 9.33
C TYR A 563 23.04 -22.91 9.78
N PHE A 564 22.42 -21.97 9.08
CA PHE A 564 22.33 -20.60 9.57
C PHE A 564 20.89 -20.34 9.97
N PHE A 565 20.72 -19.98 11.23
CA PHE A 565 19.46 -19.49 11.73
C PHE A 565 19.50 -17.97 11.68
N PHE A 566 18.50 -17.39 11.03
CA PHE A 566 18.33 -15.96 11.00
C PHE A 566 17.01 -15.54 11.62
N TYR A 567 17.11 -14.49 12.40
CA TYR A 567 15.98 -13.79 12.96
C TYR A 567 15.87 -12.43 12.28
N TYR A 568 14.78 -12.21 11.55
CA TYR A 568 14.53 -10.96 10.84
C TYR A 568 13.27 -10.28 11.34
N SER A 569 13.39 -8.99 11.65
CA SER A 569 12.24 -8.12 11.84
C SER A 569 11.51 -7.91 10.52
N PHE A 570 10.17 -7.93 10.53
CA PHE A 570 9.41 -7.51 9.35
C PHE A 570 9.63 -6.04 9.00
N LYS A 571 9.95 -5.21 10.01
CA LYS A 571 9.72 -3.75 9.92
C LYS A 571 10.95 -2.96 10.30
N THR A 572 11.86 -3.53 11.07
CA THR A 572 13.06 -2.84 11.56
C THR A 572 14.24 -3.10 10.63
N MET A 573 14.77 -2.05 10.00
CA MET A 573 15.95 -2.14 9.16
C MET A 573 17.17 -2.63 9.95
N LYS A 574 17.90 -3.59 9.35
CA LYS A 574 19.18 -4.12 9.88
C LYS A 574 19.10 -4.69 11.30
N ALA A 575 17.90 -4.89 11.86
CA ALA A 575 17.70 -5.66 13.09
C ALA A 575 17.67 -7.16 12.76
N GLN A 576 18.84 -7.66 12.38
CA GLN A 576 19.07 -9.06 12.05
C GLN A 576 19.90 -9.68 13.16
N ILE A 577 19.42 -10.77 13.73
CA ILE A 577 20.25 -11.63 14.58
C ILE A 577 20.60 -12.86 13.76
N ARG A 578 21.88 -13.02 13.43
CA ARG A 578 22.41 -14.20 12.75
C ARG A 578 23.05 -15.13 13.78
N ILE A 579 22.50 -16.34 13.88
CA ILE A 579 23.05 -17.41 14.70
C ILE A 579 23.62 -18.46 13.74
N SER A 580 24.94 -18.64 13.76
CA SER A 580 25.60 -19.66 12.95
C SER A 580 25.66 -20.97 13.74
N ILE A 581 25.06 -22.02 13.20
CA ILE A 581 25.07 -23.37 13.76
C ILE A 581 26.02 -24.21 12.90
N ILE A 582 27.27 -24.36 13.33
CA ILE A 582 28.30 -25.10 12.59
C ILE A 582 28.43 -26.50 13.22
N TYR A 583 28.20 -27.56 12.43
CA TYR A 583 28.57 -28.93 12.84
C TYR A 583 30.03 -29.20 12.49
N LEU A 584 30.81 -29.61 13.49
CA LEU A 584 32.13 -30.19 13.28
C LEU A 584 32.01 -31.72 13.34
N ASN A 585 32.03 -32.39 12.19
CA ASN A 585 32.24 -33.84 12.14
C ASN A 585 33.69 -34.12 12.56
N PHE A 586 33.90 -34.48 13.83
CA PHE A 586 35.19 -34.97 14.29
C PHE A 586 35.46 -36.35 13.68
N PHE A 587 36.27 -36.40 12.62
CA PHE A 587 36.93 -37.63 12.21
C PHE A 587 37.80 -38.14 13.38
N LYS A 588 37.58 -39.38 13.77
CA LYS A 588 38.37 -40.12 14.78
C LYS A 588 39.87 -40.09 14.44
N LYS A 589 40.67 -39.37 15.23
CA LYS A 589 41.90 -39.83 15.95
C LYS A 589 42.81 -38.66 16.34
N ASN A 590 43.06 -38.55 17.64
CA ASN A 590 44.23 -37.98 18.32
C ASN A 590 45.02 -36.83 17.65
N SER A 591 44.63 -35.59 17.93
CA SER A 591 45.53 -34.48 18.33
C SER A 591 44.69 -33.22 18.63
N LYS A 592 43.93 -33.28 19.73
CA LYS A 592 43.07 -32.18 20.18
C LYS A 592 43.93 -31.09 20.82
N ASN A 593 44.09 -29.97 20.13
CA ASN A 593 44.03 -28.58 20.65
C ASN A 593 44.67 -27.56 19.70
N HIS A 594 45.67 -27.97 18.89
CA HIS A 594 46.42 -27.01 18.09
C HIS A 594 45.71 -26.61 16.76
N LEU A 595 44.95 -27.54 16.17
CA LEU A 595 44.17 -27.31 14.94
C LEU A 595 42.90 -26.46 15.16
N LEU A 596 42.27 -26.56 16.34
CA LEU A 596 41.09 -25.78 16.72
C LEU A 596 41.40 -24.27 16.82
N LEU A 597 42.55 -23.92 17.40
CA LEU A 597 43.05 -22.54 17.47
C LEU A 597 43.45 -21.99 16.09
N LYS A 598 44.07 -22.82 15.23
CA LYS A 598 44.41 -22.43 13.85
C LYS A 598 43.17 -22.20 12.98
N PHE A 599 42.12 -23.03 13.11
CA PHE A 599 40.86 -22.83 12.38
C PHE A 599 40.07 -21.61 12.87
N ARG A 600 40.04 -21.36 14.19
CA ARG A 600 39.42 -20.16 14.79
C ARG A 600 40.07 -18.87 14.26
N SER A 601 41.41 -18.86 14.20
CA SER A 601 42.19 -17.75 13.64
C SER A 601 41.98 -17.52 12.13
N ILE A 602 41.67 -18.56 11.35
CA ILE A 602 41.48 -18.44 9.89
C ILE A 602 40.06 -17.95 9.55
N LEU A 603 39.04 -18.33 10.34
CA LEU A 603 37.65 -17.93 10.13
C LEU A 603 37.33 -16.53 10.69
N GLU A 604 37.88 -16.15 11.85
CA GLU A 604 37.77 -14.76 12.37
C GLU A 604 38.42 -13.73 11.42
N LYS A 605 39.39 -14.15 10.60
CA LYS A 605 40.04 -13.28 9.60
C LYS A 605 39.31 -13.18 8.25
N LYS A 606 38.35 -14.06 7.94
CA LYS A 606 37.68 -14.12 6.62
C LYS A 606 36.23 -13.60 6.58
N LEU A 607 35.62 -13.27 7.73
CA LEU A 607 34.23 -12.81 7.83
C LEU A 607 34.15 -11.50 8.63
N PRO A 608 34.34 -10.33 8.00
CA PRO A 608 34.15 -9.05 8.68
C PRO A 608 32.66 -8.69 8.70
N MET A 609 31.92 -9.10 9.73
CA MET A 609 30.60 -8.55 10.10
C MET A 609 30.41 -8.61 11.63
N GLN A 610 29.85 -7.55 12.21
CA GLN A 610 30.12 -7.14 13.59
C GLN A 610 29.62 -8.05 14.72
N HIS A 611 28.68 -8.99 14.55
CA HIS A 611 28.39 -10.00 15.58
C HIS A 611 27.77 -11.30 15.03
N SER A 612 28.57 -12.37 15.01
CA SER A 612 28.11 -13.75 14.82
C SER A 612 28.15 -14.51 16.15
N GLN A 613 27.02 -14.97 16.68
CA GLN A 613 27.05 -16.06 17.67
C GLN A 613 27.28 -17.37 16.91
N THR A 614 28.47 -17.94 17.08
CA THR A 614 28.81 -19.25 16.52
C THR A 614 28.61 -20.29 17.61
N LEU A 615 27.55 -21.10 17.47
CA LEU A 615 27.36 -22.30 18.28
C LEU A 615 28.21 -23.42 17.65
N TYR A 616 29.31 -23.76 18.32
CA TYR A 616 30.14 -24.91 17.97
C TYR A 616 29.49 -26.17 18.52
N LEU A 617 29.05 -27.07 17.64
CA LEU A 617 28.58 -28.39 18.02
C LEU A 617 29.76 -29.37 17.99
N SER A 618 30.26 -29.75 19.17
CA SER A 618 31.10 -30.94 19.33
C SER A 618 30.19 -32.17 19.44
N VAL A 619 30.43 -33.17 18.59
CA VAL A 619 29.92 -34.55 18.82
C VAL A 619 30.66 -35.16 20.01
#